data_AF-A0A915YJY8-F1
#
_entry.id   AF-A0A915YJY8-F1
#
_cell.length_a   1.000
_cell.length_b   1.000
_cell.length_c   1.000
_cell.angle_alpha   90.00
_cell.angle_beta   90.00
_cell.angle_gamma   90.00
#
_symmetry.space_group_name_H-M   'P 1'
#
loop_
_entity.id
_entity.type
_entity.pdbx_description
1 polymer ?
#
loop_
_entity_poly.entity_id
_entity_poly.type
_entity_poly.pdbx_seq_one_letter_code
_entity_poly.pdbx_strand_id
1 'polypeptide(L)'
;MKQFIILILANLVPVLFWAQSDTTRYTLSEDHQFIKESDFYGYTFIPSQGKMSTAHYPDPIQPGIVSFVISRSNVIIHERARYTPAGIVDPPTDDKPYRLRISSISKTVYGYELKLVDPENRELIGYLKFYIDGISLVDMIKYRPSMADPEHTYMIERASKEQLLEDGKFFTHQEDFDAKTLDEFWGKVLYPFLSFDQQSNLDFRKISRIHATDDIDIRFEEETVIKGKKEKLLQYIIFNEKDGTRRKLLVKKMKEIQYKNRDADRTVLEVEVRDEVRQENFFILMHRGVKSFLKAIELQDEKNRQSILYYEMRRGKSIIE
;
A
#
# COMPACT_ATOMS: atom_id res chain seq x y z
N MET A 1 -36.91 -25.86 -26.59
CA MET A 1 -36.43 -25.48 -25.24
C MET A 1 -35.00 -25.89 -24.96
N LYS A 2 -34.58 -27.16 -25.15
CA LYS A 2 -33.18 -27.58 -24.90
C LYS A 2 -32.12 -26.80 -25.72
N GLN A 3 -32.42 -26.47 -26.98
CA GLN A 3 -31.50 -25.69 -27.84
C GLN A 3 -31.37 -24.21 -27.45
N PHE A 4 -32.40 -23.63 -26.82
CA PHE A 4 -32.39 -22.24 -26.33
C PHE A 4 -31.55 -22.09 -25.05
N ILE A 5 -31.55 -23.12 -24.19
CA ILE A 5 -30.74 -23.15 -22.97
C ILE A 5 -29.24 -23.27 -23.30
N ILE A 6 -28.88 -24.04 -24.33
CA ILE A 6 -27.49 -24.17 -24.79
C ILE A 6 -26.96 -22.84 -25.34
N LEU A 7 -27.80 -22.09 -26.07
CA LEU A 7 -27.42 -20.78 -26.61
C LEU A 7 -27.22 -19.73 -25.50
N ILE A 8 -28.04 -19.77 -24.44
CA ILE A 8 -27.90 -18.89 -23.27
C ILE A 8 -26.66 -19.26 -22.44
N LEU A 9 -26.39 -20.56 -22.23
CA LEU A 9 -25.16 -21.00 -21.57
C LEU A 9 -23.91 -20.60 -22.37
N ALA A 10 -23.92 -20.76 -23.69
CA ALA A 10 -22.78 -20.41 -24.56
C ALA A 10 -22.48 -18.90 -24.57
N ASN A 11 -23.48 -18.03 -24.34
CA ASN A 11 -23.29 -16.59 -24.21
C ASN A 11 -22.91 -16.11 -22.81
N LEU A 12 -23.01 -16.97 -21.78
CA LEU A 12 -22.60 -16.65 -20.41
C LEU A 12 -21.15 -17.06 -20.08
N VAL A 13 -20.55 -17.94 -20.88
CA VAL A 13 -19.13 -18.34 -20.70
C VAL A 13 -18.14 -17.18 -20.85
N PRO A 14 -18.30 -16.20 -21.77
CA PRO A 14 -17.37 -15.07 -21.87
C PRO A 14 -17.42 -14.14 -20.66
N VAL A 15 -18.58 -14.02 -19.99
CA VAL A 15 -18.76 -13.10 -18.85
C VAL A 15 -18.10 -13.64 -17.57
N LEU A 16 -18.01 -14.97 -17.44
CA LEU A 16 -17.34 -15.61 -16.30
C LEU A 16 -15.80 -15.44 -16.34
N PHE A 17 -15.21 -15.20 -17.51
CA PHE A 17 -13.78 -14.91 -17.63
C PHE A 17 -13.41 -13.46 -17.31
N TRP A 18 -14.36 -12.53 -17.33
CA TRP A 18 -14.13 -11.12 -16.99
C TRP A 18 -14.25 -10.82 -15.48
N ALA A 19 -14.74 -11.77 -14.69
CA ALA A 19 -14.97 -11.59 -13.25
C ALA A 19 -13.77 -11.96 -12.35
N GLN A 20 -12.58 -12.23 -12.91
CA GLN A 20 -11.39 -12.64 -12.15
C GLN A 20 -10.11 -11.85 -12.50
N SER A 21 -10.21 -10.53 -12.69
CA SER A 21 -8.99 -9.72 -12.74
C SER A 21 -9.04 -8.60 -11.70
N ASP A 22 -8.74 -8.94 -10.45
CA ASP A 22 -7.75 -8.09 -9.76
C ASP A 22 -6.49 -8.18 -10.63
N THR A 23 -6.34 -7.24 -11.57
CA THR A 23 -5.17 -7.20 -12.44
C THR A 23 -3.97 -7.04 -11.52
N THR A 24 -3.24 -8.11 -11.29
CA THR A 24 -2.00 -8.05 -10.53
C THR A 24 -1.07 -7.14 -11.33
N ARG A 25 -0.62 -6.03 -10.72
CA ARG A 25 0.25 -5.05 -11.37
C ARG A 25 1.66 -5.18 -10.82
N TYR A 26 2.65 -4.82 -11.63
CA TYR A 26 4.00 -4.68 -11.12
C TYR A 26 4.04 -3.61 -10.05
N THR A 27 4.91 -3.82 -9.08
CA THR A 27 5.32 -2.77 -8.15
C THR A 27 6.19 -1.79 -8.90
N LEU A 28 5.95 -0.50 -8.70
CA LEU A 28 6.84 0.55 -9.18
C LEU A 28 7.76 0.99 -8.04
N SER A 29 9.02 1.30 -8.35
CA SER A 29 9.99 1.77 -7.35
C SER A 29 9.48 3.00 -6.60
N GLU A 30 8.79 3.91 -7.29
CA GLU A 30 8.23 5.16 -6.73
C GLU A 30 6.96 4.97 -5.90
N ASP A 31 6.41 3.75 -5.78
CA ASP A 31 5.22 3.46 -4.98
C ASP A 31 5.46 3.70 -3.48
N HIS A 32 6.67 3.42 -2.98
CA HIS A 32 6.98 3.56 -1.57
C HIS A 32 8.46 3.82 -1.32
N GLN A 33 8.76 4.56 -0.24
CA GLN A 33 10.12 4.81 0.22
C GLN A 33 10.44 3.97 1.47
N PHE A 34 11.59 3.31 1.45
CA PHE A 34 12.03 2.39 2.48
C PHE A 34 13.19 3.01 3.27
N ILE A 35 12.85 3.79 4.31
CA ILE A 35 13.83 4.51 5.13
C ILE A 35 14.26 3.66 6.34
N LYS A 36 13.36 2.80 6.81
CA LYS A 36 13.55 1.92 7.97
C LYS A 36 12.96 0.53 7.71
N GLU A 37 13.39 -0.44 8.50
CA GLU A 37 12.98 -1.86 8.41
C GLU A 37 11.46 -2.04 8.44
N SER A 38 10.79 -1.15 9.15
CA SER A 38 9.37 -1.25 9.38
C SER A 38 8.50 -0.63 8.29
N ASP A 39 9.12 -0.08 7.24
CA ASP A 39 8.44 0.33 6.01
C ASP A 39 8.16 -0.90 5.12
N PHE A 40 8.89 -2.01 5.30
CA PHE A 40 8.67 -3.25 4.53
C PHE A 40 7.42 -4.03 4.96
N TYR A 41 7.00 -3.95 6.24
CA TYR A 41 5.93 -4.83 6.73
C TYR A 41 4.60 -4.54 6.03
N GLY A 42 3.90 -5.56 5.58
CA GLY A 42 2.69 -5.45 4.77
C GLY A 42 2.90 -5.01 3.32
N TYR A 43 4.12 -4.72 2.90
CA TYR A 43 4.40 -4.39 1.51
C TYR A 43 4.58 -5.67 0.67
N THR A 44 4.05 -5.64 -0.55
CA THR A 44 4.19 -6.74 -1.51
C THR A 44 4.97 -6.25 -2.72
N PHE A 45 6.10 -6.89 -3.01
CA PHE A 45 6.88 -6.62 -4.21
C PHE A 45 6.49 -7.58 -5.33
N ILE A 46 6.14 -7.04 -6.49
CA ILE A 46 5.82 -7.78 -7.71
C ILE A 46 6.80 -7.27 -8.79
N PRO A 47 7.90 -7.98 -9.04
CA PRO A 47 8.93 -7.55 -9.98
C PRO A 47 8.45 -7.69 -11.43
N SER A 48 9.00 -6.87 -12.33
CA SER A 48 8.72 -6.93 -13.77
C SER A 48 9.70 -7.81 -14.54
N GLN A 49 10.89 -8.04 -13.98
CA GLN A 49 11.93 -8.86 -14.59
C GLN A 49 12.68 -9.67 -13.55
N GLY A 50 13.31 -10.76 -13.98
CA GLY A 50 14.22 -11.51 -13.14
C GLY A 50 15.23 -12.35 -13.89
N LYS A 51 16.22 -12.86 -13.15
CA LYS A 51 17.27 -13.74 -13.67
C LYS A 51 17.95 -14.55 -12.57
N MET A 52 18.54 -15.66 -12.94
CA MET A 52 19.59 -16.30 -12.15
C MET A 52 20.85 -15.43 -12.09
N SER A 53 21.60 -15.50 -10.99
CA SER A 53 22.86 -14.74 -10.84
C SER A 53 23.93 -15.09 -11.89
N THR A 54 23.82 -16.24 -12.56
CA THR A 54 24.72 -16.65 -13.66
C THR A 54 24.28 -16.12 -15.03
N ALA A 55 23.06 -15.59 -15.17
CA ALA A 55 22.57 -15.08 -16.44
C ALA A 55 22.99 -13.62 -16.68
N HIS A 56 23.34 -13.32 -17.94
CA HIS A 56 23.79 -12.00 -18.33
C HIS A 56 22.66 -10.96 -18.27
N TYR A 57 21.51 -11.28 -18.86
CA TYR A 57 20.37 -10.35 -18.99
C TYR A 57 19.16 -10.83 -18.19
N PRO A 58 18.34 -9.90 -17.66
CA PRO A 58 17.07 -10.22 -17.05
C PRO A 58 15.99 -10.49 -18.10
N ASP A 59 15.10 -11.43 -17.80
CA ASP A 59 13.93 -11.75 -18.63
C ASP A 59 12.66 -11.14 -18.01
N PRO A 60 11.67 -10.77 -18.83
CA PRO A 60 10.39 -10.30 -18.32
C PRO A 60 9.67 -11.40 -17.53
N ILE A 61 9.02 -11.01 -16.43
CA ILE A 61 8.19 -11.87 -15.59
C ILE A 61 6.76 -11.37 -15.69
N GLN A 62 5.80 -12.24 -16.01
CA GLN A 62 4.39 -11.85 -15.99
C GLN A 62 3.92 -11.48 -14.56
N PRO A 63 3.01 -10.52 -14.39
CA PRO A 63 2.54 -10.13 -13.06
C PRO A 63 1.91 -11.32 -12.32
N GLY A 64 2.24 -11.48 -11.04
CA GLY A 64 1.70 -12.56 -10.20
C GLY A 64 2.37 -13.94 -10.36
N ILE A 65 3.39 -14.05 -11.22
CA ILE A 65 4.26 -15.24 -11.26
C ILE A 65 5.27 -15.20 -10.12
N VAL A 66 5.78 -14.01 -9.80
CA VAL A 66 6.64 -13.79 -8.64
C VAL A 66 6.08 -12.69 -7.75
N SER A 67 6.07 -12.91 -6.44
CA SER A 67 5.80 -11.86 -5.46
C SER A 67 6.41 -12.16 -4.09
N PHE A 68 6.84 -11.11 -3.39
CA PHE A 68 7.36 -11.17 -2.03
C PHE A 68 6.45 -10.38 -1.10
N VAL A 69 5.65 -11.08 -0.28
CA VAL A 69 4.78 -10.46 0.73
C VAL A 69 5.53 -10.44 2.05
N ILE A 70 5.93 -9.25 2.50
CA ILE A 70 6.73 -9.10 3.70
C ILE A 70 5.79 -8.79 4.87
N SER A 71 5.90 -9.52 5.98
CA SER A 71 5.26 -9.18 7.25
C SER A 71 6.32 -8.99 8.33
N ARG A 72 5.95 -8.67 9.57
CA ARG A 72 6.95 -8.48 10.64
C ARG A 72 7.73 -9.76 10.93
N SER A 73 7.07 -10.91 10.97
CA SER A 73 7.66 -12.19 11.39
C SER A 73 8.04 -13.11 10.25
N ASN A 74 7.50 -12.92 9.05
CA ASN A 74 7.65 -13.86 7.94
C ASN A 74 7.61 -13.18 6.58
N VAL A 75 8.14 -13.87 5.57
CA VAL A 75 7.97 -13.55 4.16
C VAL A 75 7.21 -14.69 3.51
N ILE A 76 6.17 -14.34 2.74
CA ILE A 76 5.52 -15.30 1.83
C ILE A 76 6.10 -15.06 0.44
N ILE A 77 6.69 -16.10 -0.12
CA ILE A 77 7.34 -16.09 -1.44
C ILE A 77 6.48 -16.88 -2.40
N HIS A 78 5.96 -16.18 -3.40
CA HIS A 78 5.37 -16.79 -4.57
C HIS A 78 6.44 -16.73 -5.64
N GLU A 79 7.04 -17.85 -6.02
CA GLU A 79 8.05 -17.91 -7.08
C GLU A 79 7.71 -19.10 -7.98
N ARG A 80 6.88 -18.84 -9.00
CA ARG A 80 6.49 -19.84 -10.00
C ARG A 80 7.31 -19.73 -11.30
N ALA A 81 8.25 -18.80 -11.35
CA ALA A 81 9.13 -18.62 -12.49
C ALA A 81 10.16 -19.76 -12.54
N ARG A 82 10.26 -20.44 -13.70
CA ARG A 82 11.27 -21.49 -13.89
C ARG A 82 12.50 -20.93 -14.56
N TYR A 83 13.60 -20.86 -13.81
CA TYR A 83 14.86 -20.34 -14.32
C TYR A 83 15.73 -21.44 -14.96
N THR A 84 16.37 -21.09 -16.07
CA THR A 84 17.42 -21.87 -16.71
C THR A 84 18.59 -20.96 -17.09
N PRO A 85 19.77 -21.49 -17.45
CA PRO A 85 20.85 -20.67 -18.00
C PRO A 85 20.46 -19.89 -19.27
N ALA A 86 19.43 -20.35 -20.00
CA ALA A 86 18.92 -19.68 -21.20
C ALA A 86 17.84 -18.63 -20.90
N GLY A 87 17.42 -18.49 -19.64
CA GLY A 87 16.40 -17.55 -19.20
C GLY A 87 15.21 -18.18 -18.49
N ILE A 88 14.15 -17.41 -18.33
CA ILE A 88 12.86 -17.85 -17.76
C ILE A 88 12.06 -18.65 -18.80
N VAL A 89 11.57 -19.82 -18.40
CA VAL A 89 10.87 -20.76 -19.29
C VAL A 89 9.39 -20.84 -18.97
N ASP A 90 8.56 -20.78 -20.03
CA ASP A 90 7.13 -21.05 -19.96
C ASP A 90 6.79 -22.55 -20.09
N PRO A 91 5.66 -23.01 -19.53
CA PRO A 91 4.79 -22.26 -18.61
C PRO A 91 5.39 -22.17 -17.20
N PRO A 92 4.91 -21.21 -16.37
CA PRO A 92 5.22 -21.16 -14.95
C PRO A 92 4.92 -22.49 -14.24
N THR A 93 5.59 -22.73 -13.12
CA THR A 93 5.30 -23.89 -12.28
C THR A 93 3.98 -23.73 -11.53
N ASP A 94 3.43 -24.84 -11.03
CA ASP A 94 2.27 -24.85 -10.13
C ASP A 94 2.70 -24.86 -8.65
N ASP A 95 3.90 -24.37 -8.36
CA ASP A 95 4.46 -24.39 -7.03
C ASP A 95 3.63 -23.54 -6.07
N LYS A 96 3.42 -24.09 -4.88
CA LYS A 96 2.71 -23.39 -3.82
C LYS A 96 3.59 -22.31 -3.20
N PRO A 97 3.00 -21.23 -2.68
CA PRO A 97 3.76 -20.20 -1.98
C PRO A 97 4.45 -20.78 -0.74
N TYR A 98 5.68 -20.33 -0.51
CA TYR A 98 6.48 -20.73 0.66
C TYR A 98 6.42 -19.65 1.73
N ARG A 99 6.30 -20.05 3.00
CA ARG A 99 6.32 -19.12 4.13
C ARG A 99 7.61 -19.31 4.93
N LEU A 100 8.51 -18.34 4.84
CA LEU A 100 9.77 -18.34 5.56
C LEU A 100 9.73 -17.38 6.74
N ARG A 101 10.29 -17.77 7.89
CA ARG A 101 10.39 -16.92 9.06
C ARG A 101 11.55 -15.93 8.88
N ILE A 102 11.31 -14.67 9.20
CA ILE A 102 12.37 -13.65 9.29
C ILE A 102 13.08 -13.86 10.62
N SER A 103 14.35 -14.23 10.58
CA SER A 103 15.17 -14.38 11.79
C SER A 103 15.81 -13.07 12.22
N SER A 104 16.21 -12.23 11.25
CA SER A 104 16.74 -10.89 11.48
C SER A 104 16.61 -10.03 10.23
N ILE A 105 16.51 -8.72 10.44
CA ILE A 105 16.66 -7.69 9.42
C ILE A 105 17.95 -6.92 9.74
N SER A 106 18.76 -6.65 8.74
CA SER A 106 20.02 -5.91 8.91
C SER A 106 20.18 -4.86 7.83
N LYS A 107 20.44 -3.63 8.24
CA LYS A 107 20.80 -2.55 7.31
C LYS A 107 22.21 -2.79 6.75
N THR A 108 22.37 -2.66 5.45
CA THR A 108 23.64 -2.82 4.73
C THR A 108 24.00 -1.52 4.00
N VAL A 109 25.17 -1.48 3.36
CA VAL A 109 25.60 -0.32 2.54
C VAL A 109 24.72 -0.07 1.32
N TYR A 110 24.03 -1.11 0.84
CA TYR A 110 23.20 -1.05 -0.37
C TYR A 110 21.69 -1.06 -0.06
N GLY A 111 21.28 -1.25 1.19
CA GLY A 111 19.87 -1.34 1.57
C GLY A 111 19.64 -2.22 2.80
N TYR A 112 18.89 -3.30 2.65
CA TYR A 112 18.53 -4.21 3.76
C TYR A 112 18.69 -5.69 3.38
N GLU A 113 19.05 -6.51 4.35
CA GLU A 113 19.09 -7.97 4.23
C GLU A 113 18.19 -8.62 5.29
N LEU A 114 17.26 -9.46 4.82
CA LEU A 114 16.41 -10.31 5.65
C LEU A 114 17.00 -11.71 5.63
N LYS A 115 17.35 -12.24 6.80
CA LYS A 115 17.71 -13.66 6.94
C LYS A 115 16.46 -14.48 7.10
N LEU A 116 16.31 -15.50 6.26
CA LEU A 116 15.12 -16.33 6.17
C LEU A 116 15.43 -17.74 6.65
N VAL A 117 14.50 -18.32 7.42
CA VAL A 117 14.61 -19.69 7.94
C VAL A 117 13.30 -20.40 7.71
N ASP A 118 13.36 -21.62 7.17
CA ASP A 118 12.19 -22.47 7.06
C ASP A 118 11.77 -22.98 8.46
N PRO A 119 10.50 -22.80 8.86
CA PRO A 119 10.02 -23.23 10.18
C PRO A 119 10.06 -24.75 10.39
N GLU A 120 9.87 -25.53 9.31
CA GLU A 120 9.85 -26.99 9.31
C GLU A 120 11.26 -27.57 9.15
N ASN A 121 12.15 -26.87 8.43
CA ASN A 121 13.55 -27.28 8.27
C ASN A 121 14.53 -26.13 8.55
N ARG A 122 15.04 -26.06 9.78
CA ARG A 122 15.96 -25.00 10.23
C ARG A 122 17.32 -24.99 9.54
N GLU A 123 17.70 -26.05 8.83
CA GLU A 123 18.94 -26.09 8.05
C GLU A 123 18.80 -25.33 6.72
N LEU A 124 17.56 -25.11 6.24
CA LEU A 124 17.28 -24.27 5.09
C LEU A 124 17.30 -22.80 5.51
N ILE A 125 18.49 -22.22 5.40
CA ILE A 125 18.75 -20.80 5.65
C ILE A 125 18.99 -20.09 4.32
N GLY A 126 18.12 -19.13 4.05
CA GLY A 126 18.15 -18.28 2.86
C GLY A 126 18.22 -16.80 3.21
N TYR A 127 18.05 -15.95 2.20
CA TYR A 127 17.94 -14.51 2.41
C TYR A 127 17.10 -13.83 1.35
N LEU A 128 16.62 -12.64 1.70
CA LEU A 128 16.08 -11.65 0.79
C LEU A 128 16.82 -10.33 0.99
N LYS A 129 17.46 -9.82 -0.07
CA LYS A 129 18.20 -8.56 -0.05
C LYS A 129 17.46 -7.53 -0.87
N PHE A 130 17.30 -6.34 -0.31
CA PHE A 130 16.71 -5.18 -0.96
C PHE A 130 17.82 -4.18 -1.26
N TYR A 131 17.94 -3.80 -2.52
CA TYR A 131 18.82 -2.74 -2.97
C TYR A 131 18.01 -1.46 -3.06
N ILE A 132 18.52 -0.43 -2.41
CA ILE A 132 17.85 0.85 -2.23
C ILE A 132 18.74 1.94 -2.81
N ASP A 133 18.17 2.80 -3.63
CA ASP A 133 18.87 3.93 -4.23
C ASP A 133 19.06 5.12 -3.27
N GLY A 134 19.73 6.17 -3.74
CA GLY A 134 20.04 7.36 -2.92
C GLY A 134 18.81 8.15 -2.44
N ILE A 135 17.61 7.86 -2.97
CA ILE A 135 16.34 8.49 -2.58
C ILE A 135 15.38 7.51 -1.89
N SER A 136 15.91 6.41 -1.37
CA SER A 136 15.19 5.40 -0.58
C SER A 136 14.16 4.58 -1.36
N LEU A 137 14.34 4.39 -2.67
CA LEU A 137 13.49 3.53 -3.50
C LEU A 137 14.15 2.16 -3.72
N VAL A 138 13.35 1.10 -3.71
CA VAL A 138 13.83 -0.25 -4.04
C VAL A 138 13.82 -0.43 -5.55
N ASP A 139 14.96 -0.77 -6.14
CA ASP A 139 15.11 -1.03 -7.58
C ASP A 139 15.41 -2.51 -7.89
N MET A 140 15.99 -3.23 -6.94
CA MET A 140 16.39 -4.62 -7.11
C MET A 140 16.22 -5.42 -5.83
N ILE A 141 15.76 -6.66 -6.00
CA ILE A 141 15.62 -7.66 -4.94
C ILE A 141 16.47 -8.86 -5.30
N LYS A 142 17.23 -9.39 -4.35
CA LYS A 142 17.93 -10.66 -4.52
C LYS A 142 17.41 -11.69 -3.53
N TYR A 143 17.00 -12.83 -4.05
CA TYR A 143 16.47 -13.93 -3.27
C TYR A 143 17.37 -15.15 -3.42
N ARG A 144 17.67 -15.79 -2.30
CA ARG A 144 18.30 -17.11 -2.29
C ARG A 144 17.50 -18.01 -1.33
N PRO A 145 16.89 -19.10 -1.82
CA PRO A 145 16.10 -20.01 -0.99
C PRO A 145 16.94 -20.72 0.09
N SER A 146 18.09 -21.27 -0.31
CA SER A 146 19.05 -21.90 0.58
C SER A 146 20.48 -21.67 0.08
N MET A 147 21.47 -21.97 0.92
CA MET A 147 22.88 -21.86 0.52
C MET A 147 23.30 -22.84 -0.59
N ALA A 148 22.51 -23.89 -0.86
CA ALA A 148 22.74 -24.82 -1.96
C ALA A 148 22.11 -24.35 -3.29
N ASP A 149 21.14 -23.44 -3.22
CA ASP A 149 20.38 -22.97 -4.38
C ASP A 149 21.02 -21.73 -5.02
N PRO A 150 20.86 -21.55 -6.35
CA PRO A 150 21.28 -20.32 -7.01
C PRO A 150 20.54 -19.11 -6.43
N GLU A 151 21.22 -17.95 -6.44
CA GLU A 151 20.56 -16.68 -6.17
C GLU A 151 19.80 -16.22 -7.42
N HIS A 152 18.60 -15.70 -7.20
CA HIS A 152 17.77 -15.03 -8.20
C HIS A 152 17.79 -13.53 -7.93
N THR A 153 17.87 -12.75 -9.01
CA THR A 153 17.82 -11.29 -8.99
C THR A 153 16.55 -10.84 -9.69
N TYR A 154 15.84 -9.92 -9.06
CA TYR A 154 14.57 -9.38 -9.47
C TYR A 154 14.68 -7.87 -9.62
N MET A 155 14.14 -7.34 -10.71
CA MET A 155 14.13 -5.90 -10.96
C MET A 155 12.74 -5.33 -10.69
N ILE A 156 12.68 -4.23 -9.96
CA ILE A 156 11.48 -3.43 -9.78
C ILE A 156 11.44 -2.38 -10.88
N GLU A 157 10.28 -2.24 -11.52
CA GLU A 157 10.12 -1.28 -12.60
C GLU A 157 10.06 0.15 -12.05
N ARG A 158 10.63 1.10 -12.78
CA ARG A 158 10.42 2.52 -12.48
C ARG A 158 9.18 3.02 -13.19
N ALA A 159 8.42 3.88 -12.54
CA ALA A 159 7.30 4.55 -13.17
C ALA A 159 7.77 5.34 -14.40
N SER A 160 7.00 5.27 -15.50
CA SER A 160 7.26 6.10 -16.67
C SER A 160 7.09 7.59 -16.34
N LYS A 161 7.67 8.48 -17.16
CA LYS A 161 7.50 9.93 -16.98
C LYS A 161 6.03 10.34 -17.06
N GLU A 162 5.29 9.70 -17.95
CA GLU A 162 3.86 9.90 -18.15
C GLU A 162 3.09 9.51 -16.89
N GLN A 163 3.36 8.32 -16.32
CA GLN A 163 2.72 7.86 -15.09
C GLN A 163 3.03 8.81 -13.92
N LEU A 164 4.29 9.24 -13.76
CA LEU A 164 4.68 10.16 -12.69
C LEU A 164 3.98 11.52 -12.78
N LEU A 165 3.74 11.99 -14.01
CA LEU A 165 3.05 13.24 -14.31
C LEU A 165 1.54 13.12 -14.08
N GLU A 166 0.94 12.00 -14.47
CA GLU A 166 -0.46 11.68 -14.18
C GLU A 166 -0.71 11.58 -12.68
N ASP A 167 0.13 10.82 -11.98
CA ASP A 167 0.09 10.72 -10.52
C ASP A 167 0.29 12.08 -9.85
N GLY A 168 1.06 12.97 -10.48
CA GLY A 168 1.32 14.33 -9.99
C GLY A 168 0.19 15.29 -10.18
N LYS A 169 -0.74 14.99 -11.08
CA LYS A 169 -1.96 15.79 -11.23
C LYS A 169 -3.09 15.24 -10.39
N PHE A 170 -3.13 13.93 -10.20
CA PHE A 170 -4.24 13.25 -9.55
C PHE A 170 -4.11 13.23 -8.01
N PHE A 171 -2.98 12.75 -7.49
CA PHE A 171 -2.85 12.53 -6.04
C PHE A 171 -2.49 13.81 -5.30
N THR A 172 -2.99 13.92 -4.07
CA THR A 172 -2.59 14.98 -3.14
C THR A 172 -1.17 14.75 -2.66
N HIS A 173 -0.34 15.78 -2.75
CA HIS A 173 1.01 15.77 -2.23
C HIS A 173 1.05 16.14 -0.75
N GLN A 174 2.06 15.65 -0.04
CA GLN A 174 2.26 16.00 1.37
C GLN A 174 2.41 17.50 1.56
N GLU A 175 3.11 18.17 0.65
CA GLU A 175 3.39 19.61 0.69
C GLU A 175 2.19 20.50 0.37
N ASP A 176 1.05 19.94 -0.07
CA ASP A 176 -0.11 20.74 -0.46
C ASP A 176 -0.88 21.32 0.74
N PHE A 177 -0.76 20.72 1.94
CA PHE A 177 -1.56 21.12 3.11
C PHE A 177 -0.74 21.14 4.41
N ASP A 178 -0.85 22.21 5.21
CA ASP A 178 -0.35 22.24 6.60
C ASP A 178 -1.40 21.62 7.54
N ALA A 179 -1.06 20.52 8.20
CA ALA A 179 -1.97 19.79 9.09
C ALA A 179 -1.92 20.29 10.55
N LYS A 180 -1.51 21.55 10.79
CA LYS A 180 -1.66 22.20 12.10
C LYS A 180 -3.11 22.43 12.48
N THR A 181 -3.92 22.92 11.54
CA THR A 181 -5.36 23.16 11.71
C THR A 181 -6.13 22.55 10.53
N LEU A 182 -7.46 22.54 10.60
CA LEU A 182 -8.31 22.11 9.48
C LEU A 182 -8.77 23.27 8.59
N ASP A 183 -8.39 24.51 8.88
CA ASP A 183 -8.96 25.68 8.20
C ASP A 183 -8.65 25.70 6.69
N GLU A 184 -7.48 25.20 6.29
CA GLU A 184 -7.07 25.09 4.88
C GLU A 184 -7.74 23.93 4.13
N PHE A 185 -8.38 23.01 4.85
CA PHE A 185 -8.99 21.82 4.29
C PHE A 185 -10.44 22.05 3.87
N TRP A 186 -11.18 22.95 4.50
CA TRP A 186 -12.61 23.15 4.20
C TRP A 186 -12.83 23.55 2.73
N GLY A 187 -13.75 22.84 2.07
CA GLY A 187 -14.02 22.96 0.63
C GLY A 187 -13.01 22.24 -0.27
N LYS A 188 -12.10 21.43 0.29
CA LYS A 188 -11.09 20.67 -0.45
C LYS A 188 -11.39 19.18 -0.49
N VAL A 189 -10.76 18.53 -1.47
CA VAL A 189 -10.78 17.09 -1.66
C VAL A 189 -9.33 16.61 -1.66
N LEU A 190 -9.06 15.54 -0.91
CA LEU A 190 -7.77 14.88 -0.88
C LEU A 190 -7.86 13.55 -1.63
N TYR A 191 -6.84 13.27 -2.44
CA TYR A 191 -6.67 12.04 -3.19
C TYR A 191 -5.46 11.28 -2.64
N PRO A 192 -5.66 10.29 -1.75
CA PRO A 192 -4.58 9.56 -1.12
C PRO A 192 -3.83 8.66 -2.10
N PHE A 193 -2.55 8.39 -1.82
CA PHE A 193 -1.68 7.61 -2.72
C PHE A 193 -1.52 6.15 -2.30
N LEU A 194 -1.46 5.89 -1.00
CA LEU A 194 -1.36 4.54 -0.43
C LEU A 194 -2.48 4.31 0.57
N SER A 195 -3.02 3.09 0.60
CA SER A 195 -3.89 2.58 1.65
C SER A 195 -3.15 1.54 2.51
N PHE A 196 -3.47 1.55 3.79
CA PHE A 196 -2.93 0.61 4.77
C PHE A 196 -4.11 -0.09 5.46
N ASP A 197 -4.25 -1.38 5.19
CA ASP A 197 -5.16 -2.25 5.93
C ASP A 197 -4.45 -2.81 7.17
N GLN A 198 -5.19 -2.94 8.27
CA GLN A 198 -4.70 -3.46 9.55
C GLN A 198 -3.41 -2.78 10.04
N GLN A 199 -3.31 -1.46 9.91
CA GLN A 199 -2.12 -0.67 10.22
C GLN A 199 -1.53 -0.97 11.62
N SER A 200 -2.37 -1.25 12.61
CA SER A 200 -1.95 -1.55 13.98
C SER A 200 -1.29 -2.94 14.14
N ASN A 201 -1.51 -3.88 13.22
CA ASN A 201 -1.00 -5.25 13.30
C ASN A 201 -0.02 -5.57 12.16
N LEU A 202 1.27 -5.42 12.43
CA LEU A 202 2.34 -5.50 11.43
C LEU A 202 2.51 -6.89 10.77
N ASP A 203 1.98 -7.94 11.38
CA ASP A 203 2.01 -9.28 10.80
C ASP A 203 0.90 -9.51 9.76
N PHE A 204 -0.17 -8.70 9.82
CA PHE A 204 -1.32 -8.80 8.93
C PHE A 204 -1.59 -7.52 8.15
N ARG A 205 -0.78 -6.48 8.37
CA ARG A 205 -0.81 -5.22 7.65
C ARG A 205 -0.71 -5.49 6.16
N LYS A 206 -1.46 -4.73 5.36
CA LYS A 206 -1.31 -4.72 3.90
C LYS A 206 -1.20 -3.28 3.43
N ILE A 207 -0.19 -3.02 2.62
CA ILE A 207 0.01 -1.73 1.97
C ILE A 207 -0.37 -1.91 0.51
N SER A 208 -1.21 -1.02 -0.01
CA SER A 208 -1.65 -1.08 -1.39
C SER A 208 -1.60 0.30 -2.02
N ARG A 209 -1.14 0.34 -3.28
CA ARG A 209 -1.21 1.53 -4.09
C ARG A 209 -2.65 1.81 -4.48
N ILE A 210 -3.07 3.06 -4.29
CA ILE A 210 -4.35 3.55 -4.78
C ILE A 210 -4.15 3.96 -6.24
N HIS A 211 -5.14 3.67 -7.07
CA HIS A 211 -5.20 4.10 -8.46
C HIS A 211 -6.37 5.06 -8.66
N ALA A 212 -6.28 5.93 -9.68
CA ALA A 212 -7.38 6.85 -10.01
C ALA A 212 -8.71 6.14 -10.30
N THR A 213 -8.65 4.88 -10.77
CA THR A 213 -9.81 4.03 -11.01
C THR A 213 -10.48 3.50 -9.74
N ASP A 214 -9.85 3.63 -8.58
CA ASP A 214 -10.41 3.16 -7.30
C ASP A 214 -11.42 4.16 -6.71
N ASP A 215 -11.53 5.38 -7.24
CA ASP A 215 -12.47 6.43 -6.80
C ASP A 215 -12.44 6.71 -5.29
N ILE A 216 -11.24 6.61 -4.69
CA ILE A 216 -11.01 6.91 -3.27
C ILE A 216 -10.70 8.40 -3.13
N ASP A 217 -11.49 9.11 -2.31
CA ASP A 217 -11.24 10.50 -1.95
C ASP A 217 -11.68 10.83 -0.51
N ILE A 218 -11.14 11.92 0.03
CA ILE A 218 -11.49 12.46 1.36
C ILE A 218 -11.93 13.91 1.19
N ARG A 219 -13.19 14.22 1.52
CA ARG A 219 -13.76 15.57 1.34
C ARG A 219 -13.98 16.28 2.66
N PHE A 220 -13.77 17.58 2.65
CA PHE A 220 -14.00 18.47 3.78
C PHE A 220 -15.10 19.45 3.39
N GLU A 221 -16.29 19.29 3.95
CA GLU A 221 -17.48 20.04 3.56
C GLU A 221 -18.05 20.83 4.73
N GLU A 222 -18.61 22.00 4.44
CA GLU A 222 -19.33 22.83 5.41
C GLU A 222 -20.79 22.98 4.98
N GLU A 223 -21.72 22.70 5.89
CA GLU A 223 -23.15 22.82 5.64
C GLU A 223 -23.79 23.76 6.67
N THR A 224 -24.52 24.76 6.18
CA THR A 224 -25.31 25.64 7.04
C THR A 224 -26.67 25.01 7.32
N VAL A 225 -26.94 24.69 8.59
CA VAL A 225 -28.22 24.13 9.03
C VAL A 225 -28.96 25.15 9.88
N ILE A 226 -30.23 25.38 9.56
CA ILE A 226 -31.13 26.23 10.35
C ILE A 226 -31.71 25.36 11.47
N LYS A 227 -31.30 25.63 12.72
CA LYS A 227 -31.89 24.99 13.90
C LYS A 227 -32.67 26.01 14.71
N GLY A 228 -33.97 26.11 14.42
CA GLY A 228 -34.84 27.15 14.98
C GLY A 228 -34.60 28.50 14.29
N LYS A 229 -34.25 29.54 15.05
CA LYS A 229 -33.93 30.90 14.53
C LYS A 229 -32.42 31.17 14.38
N LYS A 230 -31.57 30.18 14.63
CA LYS A 230 -30.11 30.32 14.53
C LYS A 230 -29.58 29.44 13.41
N GLU A 231 -28.78 30.04 12.55
CA GLU A 231 -27.94 29.33 11.58
C GLU A 231 -26.76 28.71 12.32
N LYS A 232 -26.44 27.46 12.00
CA LYS A 232 -25.28 26.75 12.54
C LYS A 232 -24.51 26.14 11.40
N LEU A 233 -23.22 26.45 11.31
CA LEU A 233 -22.29 25.80 10.42
C LEU A 233 -21.89 24.43 11.00
N LEU A 234 -22.09 23.37 10.22
CA LEU A 234 -21.65 22.01 10.53
C LEU A 234 -20.53 21.64 9.57
N GLN A 235 -19.48 21.02 10.11
CA GLN A 235 -18.29 20.65 9.37
C GLN A 235 -18.21 19.12 9.29
N TYR A 236 -18.00 18.61 8.07
CA TYR A 236 -18.01 17.20 7.77
C TYR A 236 -16.72 16.77 7.10
N ILE A 237 -16.22 15.61 7.51
CA ILE A 237 -15.15 14.90 6.81
C ILE A 237 -15.77 13.64 6.22
N ILE A 238 -15.66 13.47 4.90
CA ILE A 238 -16.29 12.41 4.15
C ILE A 238 -15.22 11.50 3.57
N PHE A 239 -15.27 10.22 3.89
CA PHE A 239 -14.42 9.21 3.26
C PHE A 239 -15.24 8.46 2.20
N ASN A 240 -14.76 8.46 0.96
CA ASN A 240 -15.25 7.61 -0.11
C ASN A 240 -14.24 6.48 -0.31
N GLU A 241 -14.71 5.24 -0.20
CA GLU A 241 -13.89 4.03 -0.29
C GLU A 241 -14.14 3.28 -1.60
N LYS A 242 -13.18 2.44 -2.02
CA LYS A 242 -13.21 1.72 -3.30
C LYS A 242 -14.43 0.81 -3.50
N ASP A 243 -15.02 0.32 -2.42
CA ASP A 243 -16.23 -0.52 -2.45
C ASP A 243 -17.53 0.30 -2.60
N GLY A 244 -17.42 1.63 -2.75
CA GLY A 244 -18.53 2.56 -2.78
C GLY A 244 -19.05 2.96 -1.39
N THR A 245 -18.41 2.48 -0.31
CA THR A 245 -18.76 2.89 1.04
C THR A 245 -18.45 4.37 1.21
N ARG A 246 -19.46 5.12 1.68
CA ARG A 246 -19.34 6.54 2.02
C ARG A 246 -19.58 6.74 3.51
N ARG A 247 -18.61 7.35 4.20
CA ARG A 247 -18.71 7.70 5.63
C ARG A 247 -18.70 9.21 5.78
N LYS A 248 -19.87 9.80 6.11
CA LYS A 248 -20.00 11.23 6.42
C LYS A 248 -19.88 11.44 7.93
N LEU A 249 -18.78 12.05 8.37
CA LEU A 249 -18.41 12.17 9.77
C LEU A 249 -18.48 13.64 10.21
N LEU A 250 -19.35 13.94 11.17
CA LEU A 250 -19.56 15.28 11.73
C LEU A 250 -18.47 15.61 12.75
N VAL A 251 -17.71 16.67 12.51
CA VAL A 251 -16.68 17.16 13.44
C VAL A 251 -17.31 17.68 14.73
N LYS A 252 -16.76 17.24 15.87
CA LYS A 252 -17.18 17.65 17.21
C LYS A 252 -16.14 18.53 17.89
N LYS A 253 -14.90 18.06 17.88
CA LYS A 253 -13.80 18.67 18.61
C LYS A 253 -12.49 18.36 17.93
N MET A 254 -11.56 19.30 18.04
CA MET A 254 -10.18 19.13 17.59
C MET A 254 -9.24 19.40 18.76
N LYS A 255 -8.16 18.64 18.84
CA LYS A 255 -7.08 18.91 19.79
C LYS A 255 -5.77 18.33 19.26
N GLU A 256 -4.69 18.96 19.68
CA GLU A 256 -3.35 18.44 19.43
C GLU A 256 -2.99 17.45 20.53
N ILE A 257 -2.48 16.27 20.14
CA ILE A 257 -2.07 15.23 21.08
C ILE A 257 -0.68 14.70 20.74
N GLN A 258 0.01 14.20 21.77
CA GLN A 258 1.16 13.32 21.57
C GLN A 258 0.64 11.93 21.28
N TYR A 259 0.86 11.49 20.05
CA TYR A 259 0.53 10.15 19.60
C TYR A 259 1.80 9.32 19.61
N LYS A 260 1.79 8.27 20.43
CA LYS A 260 2.88 7.31 20.50
C LYS A 260 2.84 6.42 19.26
N ASN A 261 3.57 6.84 18.22
CA ASN A 261 3.81 5.98 17.07
C ASN A 261 4.96 5.02 17.41
N ARG A 262 4.96 3.83 16.80
CA ARG A 262 5.94 2.76 17.06
C ARG A 262 7.39 3.26 17.02
N ASP A 263 7.70 4.15 16.08
CA ASP A 263 9.08 4.55 15.82
C ASP A 263 9.49 5.85 16.55
N ALA A 264 8.50 6.66 16.99
CA ALA A 264 8.71 7.88 17.75
C ALA A 264 7.38 8.43 18.26
N ASP A 265 7.41 9.15 19.37
CA ASP A 265 6.30 10.02 19.75
C ASP A 265 6.18 11.14 18.72
N ARG A 266 4.95 11.38 18.25
CA ARG A 266 4.66 12.39 17.23
C ARG A 266 3.45 13.20 17.63
N THR A 267 3.52 14.48 17.32
CA THR A 267 2.36 15.34 17.49
C THR A 267 1.42 15.20 16.30
N VAL A 268 0.15 14.93 16.58
CA VAL A 268 -0.92 14.82 15.56
C VAL A 268 -2.11 15.69 15.94
N LEU A 269 -2.88 16.10 14.94
CA LEU A 269 -4.20 16.70 15.17
C LEU A 269 -5.21 15.56 15.29
N GLU A 270 -5.79 15.38 16.47
CA GLU A 270 -6.91 14.46 16.69
C GLU A 270 -8.23 15.22 16.52
N VAL A 271 -9.08 14.70 15.65
CA VAL A 271 -10.41 15.22 15.36
C VAL A 271 -11.43 14.19 15.83
N GLU A 272 -12.19 14.54 16.86
CA GLU A 272 -13.33 13.73 17.32
C GLU A 272 -14.50 13.96 16.37
N VAL A 273 -15.02 12.88 15.81
CA VAL A 273 -16.09 12.92 14.81
C VAL A 273 -17.18 11.91 15.14
N ARG A 274 -18.38 12.14 14.59
CA ARG A 274 -19.52 11.23 14.74
C ARG A 274 -20.13 10.89 13.40
N ASP A 275 -20.34 9.61 13.13
CA ASP A 275 -21.08 9.14 11.96
C ASP A 275 -22.56 9.51 12.09
N GLU A 276 -23.11 10.21 11.10
CA GLU A 276 -24.50 10.67 11.14
C GLU A 276 -25.52 9.53 11.02
N VAL A 277 -25.17 8.45 10.32
CA VAL A 277 -26.09 7.33 10.08
C VAL A 277 -26.04 6.37 11.27
N ARG A 278 -24.84 5.97 11.68
CA ARG A 278 -24.64 4.95 12.73
C ARG A 278 -24.62 5.53 14.13
N GLN A 279 -24.46 6.85 14.26
CA GLN A 279 -24.35 7.55 15.53
C GLN A 279 -23.15 7.12 16.38
N GLU A 280 -22.20 6.41 15.79
CA GLU A 280 -20.92 5.97 16.35
C GLU A 280 -19.89 7.12 16.33
N ASN A 281 -19.02 7.20 17.34
CA ASN A 281 -17.94 8.17 17.34
C ASN A 281 -16.63 7.53 16.88
N PHE A 282 -15.80 8.35 16.26
CA PHE A 282 -14.49 7.98 15.75
C PHE A 282 -13.48 9.07 16.06
N PHE A 283 -12.21 8.73 15.92
CA PHE A 283 -11.12 9.70 15.91
C PHE A 283 -10.45 9.71 14.56
N ILE A 284 -10.27 10.89 13.97
CA ILE A 284 -9.41 11.08 12.82
C ILE A 284 -8.10 11.66 13.31
N LEU A 285 -6.98 11.01 12.98
CA LEU A 285 -5.64 11.49 13.26
C LEU A 285 -5.01 12.01 11.98
N MET A 286 -4.70 13.31 11.97
CA MET A 286 -3.93 13.94 10.89
C MET A 286 -2.44 13.82 11.25
N HIS A 287 -1.76 12.86 10.63
CA HIS A 287 -0.34 12.61 10.85
C HIS A 287 0.50 13.67 10.14
N ARG A 288 1.38 14.33 10.89
CA ARG A 288 2.23 15.41 10.39
C ARG A 288 3.60 14.88 9.93
N GLY A 289 4.07 15.38 8.80
CA GLY A 289 5.40 15.20 8.26
C GLY A 289 6.33 16.36 8.60
N VAL A 290 7.34 16.56 7.74
CA VAL A 290 8.29 17.69 7.84
C VAL A 290 7.52 19.00 7.71
N LYS A 291 7.89 20.04 8.48
CA LYS A 291 7.21 21.36 8.51
C LYS A 291 5.71 21.31 8.85
N SER A 292 5.21 20.23 9.45
CA SER A 292 3.78 20.01 9.78
C SER A 292 2.86 19.70 8.60
N PHE A 293 3.44 19.45 7.42
CA PHE A 293 2.69 19.03 6.24
C PHE A 293 1.90 17.74 6.48
N LEU A 294 0.74 17.60 5.84
CA LEU A 294 -0.08 16.40 5.97
C LEU A 294 0.66 15.20 5.37
N LYS A 295 1.05 14.25 6.22
CA LYS A 295 1.63 12.99 5.75
C LYS A 295 0.58 11.93 5.48
N ALA A 296 -0.33 11.73 6.44
CA ALA A 296 -1.31 10.66 6.38
C ALA A 296 -2.56 11.02 7.20
N ILE A 297 -3.68 10.37 6.89
CA ILE A 297 -4.93 10.46 7.63
C ILE A 297 -5.30 9.06 8.11
N GLU A 298 -5.60 8.93 9.39
CA GLU A 298 -6.02 7.67 10.01
C GLU A 298 -7.40 7.83 10.66
N LEU A 299 -8.32 6.94 10.35
CA LEU A 299 -9.61 6.82 11.04
C LEU A 299 -9.52 5.69 12.07
N GLN A 300 -9.86 5.97 13.33
CA GLN A 300 -9.85 5.01 14.43
C GLN A 300 -11.23 4.89 15.08
N ASP A 301 -11.57 3.67 15.51
CA ASP A 301 -12.73 3.43 16.38
C ASP A 301 -12.53 4.05 17.77
N GLU A 302 -13.59 4.61 18.35
CA GLU A 302 -13.53 5.22 19.67
C GLU A 302 -13.21 4.20 20.78
N LYS A 303 -13.77 2.98 20.69
CA LYS A 303 -13.76 2.02 21.80
C LYS A 303 -12.39 1.40 22.02
N ASN A 304 -11.72 1.00 20.94
CA ASN A 304 -10.45 0.28 21.02
C ASN A 304 -9.26 1.02 20.40
N ARG A 305 -9.47 2.21 19.81
CA ARG A 305 -8.44 2.99 19.09
C ARG A 305 -7.77 2.20 17.97
N GLN A 306 -8.45 1.20 17.42
CA GLN A 306 -7.95 0.43 16.29
C GLN A 306 -8.14 1.24 15.01
N SER A 307 -7.10 1.24 14.17
CA SER A 307 -7.17 1.83 12.84
C SER A 307 -8.18 1.06 11.98
N ILE A 308 -9.15 1.79 11.45
CA ILE A 308 -10.14 1.32 10.47
C ILE A 308 -9.64 1.64 9.06
N LEU A 309 -9.17 2.88 8.86
CA LEU A 309 -8.59 3.34 7.61
C LEU A 309 -7.29 4.06 7.90
N TYR A 310 -6.32 3.91 7.02
CA TYR A 310 -5.10 4.68 7.05
C TYR A 310 -4.63 4.96 5.62
N TYR A 311 -4.51 6.24 5.30
CA TYR A 311 -4.18 6.73 3.97
C TYR A 311 -2.93 7.62 4.03
N GLU A 312 -1.91 7.33 3.22
CA GLU A 312 -0.71 8.17 3.08
C GLU A 312 -0.81 9.02 1.80
N MET A 313 -0.47 10.32 1.93
CA MET A 313 -0.40 11.26 0.82
C MET A 313 0.89 11.06 0.02
N ARG A 314 0.89 11.45 -1.26
CA ARG A 314 2.05 11.29 -2.14
C ARG A 314 3.22 12.15 -1.66
N ARG A 315 4.42 11.60 -1.61
CA ARG A 315 5.63 12.36 -1.28
C ARG A 315 6.13 13.16 -2.48
N GLY A 316 6.53 14.41 -2.23
CA GLY A 316 7.30 15.22 -3.17
C GLY A 316 6.47 15.80 -4.31
N LYS A 317 6.54 17.12 -4.48
CA LYS A 317 6.13 17.81 -5.71
C LYS A 317 7.24 17.86 -6.77
N SER A 318 8.49 17.60 -6.37
CA SER A 318 9.65 17.43 -7.26
C SER A 318 9.84 15.93 -7.50
N ILE A 319 9.81 15.41 -8.72
CA ILE A 319 10.85 15.55 -9.75
C ILE A 319 10.14 15.37 -11.10
N ILE A 320 9.82 16.48 -11.78
CA ILE A 320 9.65 16.49 -13.24
C ILE A 320 10.17 17.85 -13.71
N GLU A 321 11.49 18.00 -13.71
CA GLU A 321 12.18 18.91 -14.65
C GLU A 321 13.15 18.07 -15.50
#